data_AF-A0A2D4KCG6-F1
#
_entry.id   AF-A0A2D4KCG6-F1
#
_cell.length_a   1.000
_cell.length_b   1.000
_cell.length_c   1.000
_cell.angle_alpha   90.00
_cell.angle_beta   90.00
_cell.angle_gamma   90.00
#
_symmetry.space_group_name_H-M   'P 1'
#
loop_
_entity.id
_entity.type
_entity.pdbx_description
1 polymer ?
#
loop_
_entity_poly.entity_id
_entity_poly.type
_entity_poly.pdbx_seq_one_letter_code
_entity_poly.pdbx_strand_id
1 'polypeptide(L)'
;NNPSKPLIDPLSKNAISYMKLRERCRIESHTGLLLLPVQKRSMSFQGIRKLITVSELVDSGIIRESTANELETGVISVEEVTDRIKDFLQGSSCIAGIYNEATGEKFGVYQAMKIGLVRPGTALELLEAQAATGFIVDPVNNVRLPVEEAYKRGLVGIEFKEKLLSAERAVTGYKDPETGNIISLFQAMNKELIEKGHGVRLLEAQIATGGIIDPKESHRLPVHTAYQRGYFNEELNDILSDPSDDTKGFFDPNTEENLT
;
A
#
# COMPACT_ATOMS: atom_id res chain seq x y z
N ASN A 1 5.82 -52.76 18.28
CA ASN A 1 6.47 -51.53 18.79
C ASN A 1 6.60 -50.52 17.68
N ASN A 2 5.60 -49.65 17.53
CA ASN A 2 5.68 -48.53 16.59
C ASN A 2 6.40 -47.40 17.36
N PRO A 3 7.57 -46.91 16.94
CA PRO A 3 8.23 -45.81 17.64
C PRO A 3 7.29 -44.61 17.58
N SER A 4 6.83 -44.15 18.75
CA SER A 4 5.97 -42.98 18.85
C SER A 4 6.71 -41.79 18.21
N LYS A 5 6.08 -41.17 17.21
CA LYS A 5 6.60 -39.94 16.61
C LYS A 5 6.86 -38.93 17.74
N PRO A 6 8.04 -38.30 17.79
CA PRO A 6 8.32 -37.30 18.81
C PRO A 6 7.34 -36.14 18.71
N LEU A 7 6.90 -35.61 19.85
CA LEU A 7 6.14 -34.37 19.88
C LEU A 7 7.05 -33.23 19.43
N ILE A 8 6.49 -32.21 18.79
CA ILE A 8 7.23 -31.04 18.34
C ILE A 8 6.89 -29.86 19.25
N ASP A 9 7.93 -29.17 19.73
CA ASP A 9 7.80 -27.97 20.54
C ASP A 9 7.20 -26.83 19.68
N PRO A 10 6.04 -26.26 20.04
CA PRO A 10 5.42 -25.21 19.24
C PRO A 10 6.23 -23.91 19.19
N LEU A 11 7.17 -23.70 20.13
CA LEU A 11 8.05 -22.51 20.17
C LEU A 11 9.36 -22.75 19.42
N SER A 12 10.04 -23.87 19.68
CA SER A 12 11.38 -24.15 19.10
C SER A 12 11.36 -25.02 17.85
N LYS A 13 10.20 -25.58 17.47
CA LYS A 13 10.00 -26.54 16.37
C LYS A 13 10.86 -27.81 16.46
N ASN A 14 11.50 -28.06 17.60
CA ASN A 14 12.34 -29.23 17.85
C ASN A 14 11.56 -30.38 18.51
N ALA A 15 12.09 -31.59 18.42
CA ALA A 15 11.57 -32.76 19.13
C ALA A 15 11.61 -32.54 20.66
N ILE A 16 10.48 -32.78 21.33
CA ILE A 16 10.30 -32.58 22.76
C ILE A 16 9.48 -33.74 23.37
N SER A 17 9.68 -34.03 24.65
CA SER A 17 8.88 -35.02 25.37
C SER A 17 7.61 -34.38 25.92
N TYR A 18 6.57 -35.20 26.12
CA TYR A 18 5.31 -34.75 26.73
C TYR A 18 5.54 -34.13 28.13
N MET A 19 6.44 -34.71 28.93
CA MET A 19 6.76 -34.20 30.27
C MET A 19 7.34 -32.79 30.23
N LYS A 20 8.27 -32.52 29.31
CA LYS A 20 8.86 -31.18 29.13
C LYS A 20 7.84 -30.16 28.60
N LEU A 21 6.89 -30.58 27.77
CA LEU A 21 5.77 -29.72 27.35
C LEU A 21 4.85 -29.39 28.53
N ARG A 22 4.52 -30.40 29.35
CA ARG A 22 3.65 -30.28 30.51
C ARG A 22 4.21 -29.33 31.58
N GLU A 23 5.52 -29.34 31.80
CA GLU A 23 6.23 -28.41 32.70
C GLU A 23 6.10 -26.93 32.29
N ARG A 24 5.84 -26.66 31.02
CA ARG A 24 5.66 -25.29 30.50
C ARG A 24 4.21 -24.81 30.58
N CYS A 25 3.25 -25.70 30.81
CA CYS A 25 1.84 -25.33 30.86
C CYS A 25 1.51 -24.48 32.08
N ARG A 26 0.56 -23.55 31.92
CA ARG A 26 -0.06 -22.79 33.01
C ARG A 26 -1.32 -23.50 33.48
N ILE A 27 -1.62 -23.44 34.77
CA ILE A 27 -2.86 -23.98 35.32
C ILE A 27 -3.91 -22.87 35.36
N GLU A 28 -5.05 -23.08 34.72
CA GLU A 28 -6.18 -22.15 34.79
C GLU A 28 -6.88 -22.26 36.15
N SER A 29 -6.94 -21.16 36.90
CA SER A 29 -7.35 -21.17 38.32
C SER A 29 -8.78 -21.64 38.59
N HIS A 30 -9.70 -21.50 37.62
CA HIS A 30 -11.12 -21.84 37.79
C HIS A 30 -11.46 -23.27 37.39
N THR A 31 -10.72 -23.85 36.45
CA THR A 31 -11.01 -25.18 35.87
C THR A 31 -9.96 -26.23 36.24
N GLY A 32 -8.78 -25.81 36.68
CA GLY A 32 -7.62 -26.68 36.90
C GLY A 32 -7.00 -27.22 35.61
N LEU A 33 -7.43 -26.73 34.44
CA LEU A 33 -6.91 -27.20 33.16
C LEU A 33 -5.46 -26.74 32.93
N LEU A 34 -4.68 -27.62 32.32
CA LEU A 34 -3.30 -27.35 31.94
C LEU A 34 -3.27 -26.74 30.53
N LEU A 35 -2.90 -25.48 30.43
CA LEU A 35 -2.86 -24.72 29.18
C LEU A 35 -1.42 -24.49 28.74
N LEU A 36 -1.04 -25.01 27.58
CA LEU A 36 0.28 -24.79 27.00
C LEU A 36 0.39 -23.34 26.50
N PRO A 37 1.27 -22.49 27.07
CA PRO A 37 1.45 -21.13 26.59
C PRO A 37 2.12 -21.16 25.22
N VAL A 38 1.38 -20.73 24.21
CA VAL A 38 1.90 -20.48 22.85
C VAL A 38 2.00 -18.98 22.64
N GLN A 39 3.20 -18.48 22.36
CA GLN A 39 3.37 -17.14 21.84
C GLN A 39 3.19 -17.22 20.33
N LYS A 40 1.98 -16.95 19.84
CA LYS A 40 1.82 -16.57 18.43
C LYS A 40 2.47 -15.20 18.30
N ARG A 41 3.70 -15.13 17.78
CA ARG A 41 4.30 -13.86 17.37
C ARG A 41 3.42 -13.34 16.23
N SER A 42 2.48 -12.46 16.55
CA SER A 42 1.72 -11.73 15.52
C SER A 42 2.66 -10.69 14.93
N MET A 43 3.44 -11.10 13.94
CA MET A 43 4.30 -10.19 13.19
C MET A 43 3.44 -9.47 12.15
N SER A 44 3.67 -8.18 12.01
CA SER A 44 2.94 -7.34 11.08
C SER A 44 3.84 -6.26 10.52
N PHE A 45 3.56 -5.86 9.29
CA PHE A 45 4.30 -4.84 8.56
C PHE A 45 3.44 -3.59 8.41
N GLN A 46 4.06 -2.42 8.47
CA GLN A 46 3.34 -1.17 8.26
C GLN A 46 3.02 -0.97 6.78
N GLY A 47 1.75 -1.12 6.42
CA GLY A 47 1.22 -0.76 5.11
C GLY A 47 0.91 0.73 4.98
N ILE A 48 0.07 1.07 3.99
CA ILE A 48 -0.26 2.45 3.64
C ILE A 48 -1.12 3.14 4.72
N ARG A 49 -2.10 2.42 5.27
CA ARG A 49 -3.00 2.92 6.34
C ARG A 49 -3.11 1.98 7.53
N LYS A 50 -2.84 0.69 7.36
CA LYS A 50 -2.94 -0.32 8.43
C LYS A 50 -1.73 -1.25 8.47
N LEU A 51 -1.65 -2.02 9.54
CA LEU A 51 -0.72 -3.13 9.67
C LEU A 51 -1.19 -4.31 8.81
N ILE A 52 -0.25 -4.93 8.11
CA ILE A 52 -0.45 -6.08 7.23
C ILE A 52 0.10 -7.32 7.94
N THR A 53 -0.65 -8.42 7.93
CA THR A 53 -0.21 -9.67 8.55
C THR A 53 0.76 -10.42 7.63
N VAL A 54 1.60 -11.30 8.20
CA VAL A 54 2.48 -12.16 7.39
C VAL A 54 1.67 -13.08 6.46
N SER A 55 0.52 -13.59 6.93
CA SER A 55 -0.35 -14.43 6.11
C SER A 55 -0.84 -13.69 4.87
N GLU A 56 -1.25 -12.44 5.01
CA GLU A 56 -1.70 -11.63 3.87
C GLU A 56 -0.57 -11.41 2.85
N LEU A 57 0.67 -11.18 3.30
CA LEU A 57 1.81 -11.06 2.39
C LEU A 57 2.10 -12.36 1.62
N VAL A 58 1.81 -13.53 2.22
CA VAL A 58 1.90 -14.83 1.54
C VAL A 58 0.74 -15.01 0.56
N ASP A 59 -0.48 -14.74 1.00
CA ASP A 59 -1.72 -14.87 0.20
C ASP A 59 -1.71 -13.91 -1.01
N SER A 60 -1.03 -12.77 -0.88
CA SER A 60 -0.77 -11.82 -1.96
C SER A 60 0.45 -12.17 -2.83
N GLY A 61 1.17 -13.25 -2.53
CA GLY A 61 2.35 -13.68 -3.28
C GLY A 61 3.56 -12.74 -3.17
N ILE A 62 3.58 -11.85 -2.18
CA ILE A 62 4.67 -10.88 -1.95
C ILE A 62 5.87 -11.57 -1.29
N ILE A 63 5.59 -12.50 -0.37
CA ILE A 63 6.61 -13.36 0.24
C ILE A 63 6.24 -14.83 0.07
N ARG A 64 7.25 -15.70 0.09
CA ARG A 64 7.04 -17.16 0.06
C ARG A 64 6.71 -17.67 1.47
N GLU A 65 6.02 -18.81 1.54
CA GLU A 65 5.79 -19.52 2.80
C GLU A 65 7.11 -19.84 3.54
N SER A 66 8.19 -20.15 2.82
CA SER A 66 9.51 -20.39 3.42
C SER A 66 10.03 -19.15 4.15
N THR A 67 9.89 -17.97 3.55
CA THR A 67 10.29 -16.68 4.15
C THR A 67 9.44 -16.36 5.37
N ALA A 68 8.13 -16.63 5.33
CA ALA A 68 7.26 -16.49 6.50
C ALA A 68 7.70 -17.39 7.66
N ASN A 69 8.05 -18.65 7.39
CA ASN A 69 8.55 -19.59 8.39
C ASN A 69 9.92 -19.17 8.97
N GLU A 70 10.84 -18.70 8.14
CA GLU A 70 12.13 -18.15 8.57
C GLU A 70 11.95 -16.93 9.47
N LEU A 71 10.98 -16.07 9.16
CA LEU A 71 10.63 -14.91 9.98
C LEU A 71 10.04 -15.35 11.33
N GLU A 72 9.15 -16.36 11.35
CA GLU A 72 8.55 -16.88 12.59
C GLU A 72 9.57 -17.52 13.52
N THR A 73 10.53 -18.25 12.94
CA THR A 73 11.64 -18.89 13.65
C THR A 73 12.73 -17.91 14.05
N GLY A 74 12.72 -16.68 13.54
CA GLY A 74 13.69 -15.63 13.85
C GLY A 74 15.04 -15.80 13.15
N VAL A 75 15.08 -16.57 12.05
CA VAL A 75 16.27 -16.73 11.21
C VAL A 75 16.56 -15.43 10.45
N ILE A 76 15.50 -14.75 10.00
CA ILE A 76 15.55 -13.44 9.37
C ILE A 76 14.76 -12.44 10.22
N SER A 77 15.13 -11.16 10.17
CA SER A 77 14.46 -10.11 10.94
C SER A 77 13.31 -9.46 10.17
N VAL A 78 12.43 -8.76 10.88
CA VAL A 78 11.33 -8.00 10.28
C VAL A 78 11.87 -6.87 9.41
N GLU A 79 12.96 -6.22 9.84
CA GLU A 79 13.62 -5.14 9.09
C GLU A 79 14.18 -5.65 7.77
N GLU A 80 14.87 -6.79 7.79
CA GLU A 80 15.44 -7.40 6.57
C GLU A 80 14.34 -7.77 5.55
N VAL A 81 13.21 -8.29 6.02
CA VAL A 81 12.06 -8.55 5.14
C VAL A 81 11.45 -7.24 4.65
N THR A 82 11.25 -6.27 5.55
CA THR A 82 10.66 -4.95 5.23
C THR A 82 11.43 -4.26 4.10
N ASP A 83 12.76 -4.27 4.15
CA ASP A 83 13.61 -3.65 3.13
C ASP A 83 13.46 -4.33 1.75
N ARG A 84 13.25 -5.66 1.72
CA ARG A 84 13.04 -6.42 0.49
C ARG A 84 11.70 -6.16 -0.17
N ILE A 85 10.66 -5.90 0.63
CA ILE A 85 9.27 -5.75 0.16
C ILE A 85 8.73 -4.32 0.33
N LYS A 86 9.59 -3.33 0.60
CA LYS A 86 9.21 -1.95 0.91
C LYS A 86 8.23 -1.34 -0.10
N ASP A 87 8.45 -1.61 -1.39
CA ASP A 87 7.65 -1.06 -2.48
C ASP A 87 6.26 -1.73 -2.52
N PHE A 88 6.13 -2.97 -2.04
CA PHE A 88 4.82 -3.61 -1.88
C PHE A 88 4.09 -3.12 -0.62
N LEU A 89 4.80 -2.75 0.45
CA LEU A 89 4.16 -2.27 1.67
C LEU A 89 3.52 -0.89 1.49
N GLN A 90 4.24 0.05 0.89
CA GLN A 90 3.79 1.46 0.80
C GLN A 90 3.94 2.08 -0.59
N GLY A 91 4.51 1.38 -1.55
CA GLY A 91 4.88 1.93 -2.85
C GLY A 91 6.29 2.49 -2.90
N SER A 92 6.80 2.61 -4.12
CA SER A 92 7.98 3.41 -4.45
C SER A 92 7.62 4.91 -4.46
N SER A 93 8.62 5.78 -4.63
CA SER A 93 8.38 7.22 -4.58
C SER A 93 7.55 7.69 -5.78
N CYS A 94 6.50 8.47 -5.52
CA CYS A 94 5.83 9.27 -6.54
C CYS A 94 6.62 10.56 -6.84
N ILE A 95 6.10 11.39 -7.75
CA ILE A 95 6.56 12.76 -7.99
C ILE A 95 6.24 13.59 -6.72
N ALA A 96 7.22 13.68 -5.82
CA ALA A 96 7.03 14.28 -4.50
C ALA A 96 6.98 15.82 -4.50
N GLY A 97 7.51 16.47 -5.54
CA GLY A 97 7.61 17.92 -5.60
C GLY A 97 8.37 18.40 -6.84
N ILE A 98 8.81 19.66 -6.80
CA ILE A 98 9.45 20.36 -7.90
C ILE A 98 10.84 20.81 -7.46
N TYR A 99 11.85 20.56 -8.29
CA TYR A 99 13.19 21.09 -8.12
C TYR A 99 13.40 22.24 -9.10
N ASN A 100 13.67 23.44 -8.59
CA ASN A 100 13.96 24.60 -9.43
C ASN A 100 15.46 24.62 -9.76
N GLU A 101 15.84 24.23 -10.98
CA GLU A 101 17.24 24.18 -11.39
C GLU A 101 17.93 25.55 -11.38
N ALA A 102 17.19 26.65 -11.58
CA ALA A 102 17.77 27.99 -11.60
C ALA A 102 18.19 28.47 -10.20
N THR A 103 17.48 28.05 -9.15
CA THR A 103 17.77 28.44 -7.76
C THR A 103 18.40 27.32 -6.94
N GLY A 104 18.32 26.08 -7.40
CA GLY A 104 18.72 24.88 -6.68
C GLY A 104 17.78 24.50 -5.53
N GLU A 105 16.59 25.11 -5.46
CA GLU A 105 15.64 24.91 -4.36
C GLU A 105 14.62 23.81 -4.67
N LYS A 106 14.19 23.10 -3.62
CA LYS A 106 13.11 22.10 -3.67
C LYS A 106 11.81 22.67 -3.10
N PHE A 107 10.71 22.44 -3.80
CA PHE A 107 9.37 22.90 -3.44
C PHE A 107 8.39 21.73 -3.41
N GLY A 108 7.44 21.75 -2.47
CA GLY A 108 6.23 20.94 -2.61
C GLY A 108 5.40 21.42 -3.80
N VAL A 109 4.61 20.54 -4.41
CA VAL A 109 3.82 20.84 -5.62
C VAL A 109 2.91 22.05 -5.43
N TYR A 110 2.17 22.11 -4.31
CA TYR A 110 1.28 23.24 -4.01
C TYR A 110 2.04 24.56 -3.83
N GLN A 111 3.21 24.52 -3.19
CA GLN A 111 4.04 25.70 -3.02
C GLN A 111 4.60 26.19 -4.36
N ALA A 112 5.03 25.27 -5.24
CA ALA A 112 5.49 25.58 -6.59
C ALA A 112 4.38 26.26 -7.42
N MET A 113 3.14 25.81 -7.28
CA MET A 113 1.98 26.47 -7.88
C MET A 113 1.79 27.90 -7.37
N LYS A 114 1.88 28.10 -6.04
CA LYS A 114 1.70 29.42 -5.39
C LYS A 114 2.70 30.47 -5.88
N ILE A 115 3.91 30.06 -6.25
CA ILE A 115 4.95 30.95 -6.77
C ILE A 115 5.01 30.97 -8.31
N GLY A 116 4.09 30.28 -8.99
CA GLY A 116 3.95 30.33 -10.45
C GLY A 116 4.89 29.41 -11.24
N LEU A 117 5.56 28.46 -10.60
CA LEU A 117 6.40 27.46 -11.30
C LEU A 117 5.56 26.39 -12.02
N VAL A 118 4.35 26.10 -11.52
CA VAL A 118 3.47 25.08 -12.08
C VAL A 118 2.05 25.64 -12.19
N ARG A 119 1.36 25.32 -13.29
CA ARG A 119 -0.04 25.74 -13.51
C ARG A 119 -0.98 25.03 -12.52
N PRO A 120 -2.10 25.66 -12.10
CA PRO A 120 -3.01 25.03 -11.14
C PRO A 120 -3.58 23.66 -11.55
N GLY A 121 -3.83 23.45 -12.85
CA GLY A 121 -4.29 22.15 -13.38
C GLY A 121 -3.27 21.05 -13.14
N THR A 122 -2.05 21.24 -13.62
CA THR A 122 -0.93 20.30 -13.43
C THR A 122 -0.63 20.06 -11.95
N ALA A 123 -0.70 21.10 -11.11
CA ALA A 123 -0.49 20.95 -9.67
C ALA A 123 -1.56 20.07 -9.02
N LEU A 124 -2.82 20.25 -9.39
CA LEU A 124 -3.91 19.40 -8.92
C LEU A 124 -3.70 17.95 -9.36
N GLU A 125 -3.36 17.70 -10.62
CA GLU A 125 -3.16 16.35 -11.16
C GLU A 125 -2.05 15.59 -10.42
N LEU A 126 -0.92 16.26 -10.16
CA LEU A 126 0.19 15.69 -9.40
C LEU A 126 -0.18 15.42 -7.93
N LEU A 127 -0.94 16.32 -7.30
CA LEU A 127 -1.41 16.13 -5.92
C LEU A 127 -2.45 15.01 -5.81
N GLU A 128 -3.33 14.84 -6.81
CA GLU A 128 -4.25 13.71 -6.88
C GLU A 128 -3.50 12.39 -7.03
N ALA A 129 -2.45 12.34 -7.86
CA ALA A 129 -1.58 11.18 -7.98
C ALA A 129 -0.87 10.85 -6.65
N GLN A 130 -0.39 11.86 -5.91
CA GLN A 130 0.14 11.66 -4.56
C GLN A 130 -0.90 11.06 -3.60
N ALA A 131 -2.11 11.63 -3.57
CA ALA A 131 -3.20 11.14 -2.73
C ALA A 131 -3.58 9.68 -3.09
N ALA A 132 -3.66 9.37 -4.38
CA ALA A 132 -4.04 8.05 -4.88
C ALA A 132 -2.95 6.97 -4.75
N THR A 133 -1.70 7.38 -4.49
CA THR A 133 -0.56 6.47 -4.25
C THR A 133 -0.21 6.30 -2.77
N GLY A 134 -0.86 7.09 -1.90
CA GLY A 134 -0.84 6.87 -0.46
C GLY A 134 -0.75 8.14 0.36
N PHE A 135 -0.02 9.17 -0.07
CA PHE A 135 0.29 10.29 0.81
C PHE A 135 0.58 11.56 0.02
N ILE A 136 0.18 12.71 0.57
CA ILE A 136 0.75 14.00 0.18
C ILE A 136 2.15 14.11 0.76
N VAL A 137 3.11 14.52 -0.08
CA VAL A 137 4.53 14.52 0.28
C VAL A 137 5.03 15.95 0.43
N ASP A 138 5.72 16.20 1.54
CA ASP A 138 6.56 17.38 1.72
C ASP A 138 8.03 17.00 1.46
N PRO A 139 8.59 17.36 0.29
CA PRO A 139 9.97 17.02 -0.06
C PRO A 139 10.99 17.82 0.76
N VAL A 140 10.61 18.94 1.38
CA VAL A 140 11.51 19.77 2.19
C VAL A 140 11.78 19.10 3.51
N ASN A 141 10.72 18.72 4.22
CA ASN A 141 10.78 18.11 5.54
C ASN A 141 10.79 16.58 5.53
N ASN A 142 10.69 15.95 4.34
CA ASN A 142 10.62 14.51 4.15
C ASN A 142 9.47 13.85 4.93
N VAL A 143 8.28 14.44 4.83
CA VAL A 143 7.08 13.97 5.54
C VAL A 143 6.04 13.48 4.53
N ARG A 144 5.35 12.39 4.89
CA ARG A 144 4.25 11.79 4.12
C ARG A 144 2.99 11.82 4.97
N LEU A 145 1.92 12.42 4.46
CA LEU A 145 0.70 12.66 5.24
C LEU A 145 -0.57 12.27 4.48
N PRO A 146 -1.60 11.79 5.18
CA PRO A 146 -2.96 11.77 4.66
C PRO A 146 -3.43 13.19 4.29
N VAL A 147 -4.40 13.28 3.38
CA VAL A 147 -4.85 14.57 2.81
C VAL A 147 -5.32 15.55 3.90
N GLU A 148 -6.06 15.08 4.91
CA GLU A 148 -6.52 15.93 6.01
C GLU A 148 -5.37 16.55 6.81
N GLU A 149 -4.32 15.77 7.10
CA GLU A 149 -3.16 16.26 7.85
C GLU A 149 -2.28 17.18 6.99
N ALA A 150 -2.19 16.92 5.69
CA ALA A 150 -1.52 17.79 4.75
C ALA A 150 -2.21 19.16 4.64
N TYR A 151 -3.55 19.18 4.59
CA TYR A 151 -4.35 20.41 4.63
C TYR A 151 -4.12 21.20 5.92
N LYS A 152 -4.17 20.55 7.09
CA LYS A 152 -3.91 21.22 8.38
C LYS A 152 -2.52 21.85 8.48
N ARG A 153 -1.53 21.30 7.75
CA ARG A 153 -0.16 21.83 7.69
C ARG A 153 0.08 22.79 6.53
N GLY A 154 -0.94 23.12 5.75
CA GLY A 154 -0.83 24.05 4.62
C GLY A 154 -0.07 23.51 3.41
N LEU A 155 0.14 22.19 3.32
CA LEU A 155 0.71 21.55 2.14
C LEU A 155 -0.27 21.50 0.97
N VAL A 156 -1.55 21.72 1.24
CA VAL A 156 -2.65 21.72 0.27
C VAL A 156 -3.62 22.86 0.62
N GLY A 157 -4.12 23.55 -0.40
CA GLY A 157 -5.16 24.58 -0.27
C GLY A 157 -6.58 24.02 -0.15
N ILE A 158 -7.50 24.84 0.39
CA ILE A 158 -8.92 24.45 0.54
C ILE A 158 -9.58 24.15 -0.82
N GLU A 159 -9.12 24.79 -1.89
CA GLU A 159 -9.59 24.62 -3.26
C GLU A 159 -9.35 23.21 -3.82
N PHE A 160 -8.37 22.48 -3.28
CA PHE A 160 -8.04 21.12 -3.71
C PHE A 160 -8.50 20.06 -2.72
N LYS A 161 -8.77 20.42 -1.46
CA LYS A 161 -9.06 19.48 -0.37
C LYS A 161 -10.06 18.39 -0.74
N GLU A 162 -11.25 18.75 -1.20
CA GLU A 162 -12.32 17.78 -1.53
C GLU A 162 -11.94 16.87 -2.71
N LYS A 163 -11.23 17.41 -3.71
CA LYS A 163 -10.76 16.62 -4.85
C LYS A 163 -9.69 15.61 -4.42
N LEU A 164 -8.76 16.03 -3.57
CA LEU A 164 -7.73 15.15 -3.04
C LEU A 164 -8.31 14.07 -2.10
N LEU A 165 -9.31 14.41 -1.28
CA LEU A 165 -10.04 13.40 -0.49
C LEU A 165 -10.75 12.39 -1.39
N SER A 166 -11.30 12.84 -2.52
CA SER A 166 -11.88 11.94 -3.52
C SER A 166 -10.83 11.00 -4.14
N ALA A 167 -9.63 11.51 -4.45
CA ALA A 167 -8.52 10.71 -4.98
C ALA A 167 -7.91 9.76 -3.93
N GLU A 168 -7.85 10.15 -2.64
CA GLU A 168 -7.38 9.30 -1.53
C GLU A 168 -8.24 8.04 -1.34
N ARG A 169 -9.48 8.03 -1.84
CA ARG A 169 -10.31 6.82 -1.90
C ARG A 169 -9.76 5.74 -2.83
N ALA A 170 -8.85 6.06 -3.74
CA ALA A 170 -8.09 5.05 -4.47
C ALA A 170 -7.22 4.17 -3.56
N VAL A 171 -6.91 4.65 -2.34
CA VAL A 171 -6.12 3.95 -1.32
C VAL A 171 -6.99 3.34 -0.23
N THR A 172 -8.01 4.07 0.22
CA THR A 172 -8.90 3.66 1.33
C THR A 172 -10.16 2.93 0.86
N GLY A 173 -10.39 2.94 -0.46
CA GLY A 173 -11.51 2.34 -1.15
C GLY A 173 -12.74 3.25 -1.27
N TYR A 174 -13.54 2.96 -2.29
CA TYR A 174 -14.80 3.65 -2.58
C TYR A 174 -15.96 2.90 -1.92
N LYS A 175 -16.92 3.64 -1.38
CA LYS A 175 -18.14 3.03 -0.85
C LYS A 175 -19.13 2.82 -1.98
N ASP A 176 -19.45 1.56 -2.28
CA ASP A 176 -20.47 1.19 -3.25
C ASP A 176 -21.87 1.60 -2.74
N PRO A 177 -22.61 2.48 -3.44
CA PRO A 177 -23.94 2.92 -3.02
C PRO A 177 -24.96 1.79 -2.94
N GLU A 178 -24.80 0.74 -3.76
CA GLU A 178 -25.77 -0.37 -3.84
C GLU A 178 -25.59 -1.37 -2.69
N THR A 179 -24.33 -1.71 -2.38
CA THR A 179 -24.02 -2.76 -1.41
C THR A 179 -23.51 -2.22 -0.07
N GLY A 180 -23.11 -0.96 -0.01
CA GLY A 180 -22.46 -0.34 1.14
C GLY A 180 -21.01 -0.80 1.38
N ASN A 181 -20.50 -1.74 0.57
CA ASN A 181 -19.17 -2.31 0.71
C ASN A 181 -18.08 -1.38 0.18
N ILE A 182 -16.86 -1.59 0.66
CA ILE A 182 -15.66 -0.94 0.12
C ILE A 182 -15.21 -1.69 -1.14
N ILE A 183 -15.05 -0.96 -2.24
CA ILE A 183 -14.58 -1.44 -3.54
C ILE A 183 -13.31 -0.68 -3.98
N SER A 184 -12.55 -1.29 -4.89
CA SER A 184 -11.31 -0.71 -5.44
C SER A 184 -11.57 0.44 -6.42
N LEU A 185 -10.52 1.17 -6.74
CA LEU A 185 -10.51 2.20 -7.79
C LEU A 185 -11.05 1.67 -9.12
N PHE A 186 -10.53 0.51 -9.56
CA PHE A 186 -10.95 -0.13 -10.81
C PHE A 186 -12.43 -0.53 -10.79
N GLN A 187 -12.91 -1.11 -9.68
CA GLN A 187 -14.32 -1.48 -9.54
C GLN A 187 -15.23 -0.24 -9.51
N ALA A 188 -14.80 0.84 -8.86
CA ALA A 188 -15.53 2.11 -8.85
C ALA A 188 -15.63 2.72 -10.25
N MET A 189 -14.56 2.61 -11.06
CA MET A 189 -14.55 3.03 -12.46
C MET A 189 -15.54 2.23 -13.31
N ASN A 190 -15.55 0.90 -13.17
CA ASN A 190 -16.47 0.03 -13.91
C ASN A 190 -17.94 0.23 -13.49
N LYS A 191 -18.18 0.75 -12.28
CA LYS A 191 -19.50 1.14 -11.78
C LYS A 191 -19.84 2.61 -12.03
N GLU A 192 -19.02 3.34 -12.79
CA GLU A 192 -19.22 4.76 -13.13
C GLU A 192 -19.32 5.69 -11.89
N LEU A 193 -18.77 5.28 -10.75
CA LEU A 193 -18.71 6.11 -9.53
C LEU A 193 -17.62 7.19 -9.63
N ILE A 194 -16.69 6.99 -10.57
CA ILE A 194 -15.65 7.94 -10.95
C ILE A 194 -15.61 8.01 -12.48
N GLU A 195 -15.26 9.18 -12.99
CA GLU A 195 -15.08 9.38 -14.43
C GLU A 195 -13.89 8.56 -14.94
N LYS A 196 -14.04 7.94 -16.11
CA LYS A 196 -13.08 6.95 -16.64
C LYS A 196 -11.69 7.54 -16.84
N GLY A 197 -11.56 8.74 -17.41
CA GLY A 197 -10.26 9.37 -17.65
C GLY A 197 -9.52 9.66 -16.34
N HIS A 198 -10.25 10.18 -15.35
CA HIS A 198 -9.70 10.35 -14.01
C HIS A 198 -9.28 9.02 -13.37
N GLY A 199 -10.12 7.97 -13.45
CA GLY A 199 -9.82 6.65 -12.89
C GLY A 199 -8.56 6.01 -13.50
N VAL A 200 -8.42 6.10 -14.83
CA VAL A 200 -7.24 5.61 -15.57
C VAL A 200 -5.96 6.27 -15.09
N ARG A 201 -5.94 7.61 -15.02
CA ARG A 201 -4.78 8.38 -14.56
C ARG A 201 -4.32 8.00 -13.14
N LEU A 202 -5.27 7.72 -12.25
CA LEU A 202 -4.94 7.26 -10.90
C LEU A 202 -4.40 5.81 -10.87
N LEU A 203 -4.87 4.93 -11.77
CA LEU A 203 -4.35 3.57 -11.91
C LEU A 203 -2.91 3.59 -12.43
N GLU A 204 -2.60 4.42 -13.43
CA GLU A 204 -1.24 4.61 -13.94
C GLU A 204 -0.28 5.04 -12.83
N ALA A 205 -0.68 6.03 -12.03
CA ALA A 205 0.11 6.49 -10.89
C ALA A 205 0.39 5.37 -9.87
N GLN A 206 -0.59 4.49 -9.60
CA GLN A 206 -0.38 3.34 -8.72
C GLN A 206 0.59 2.33 -9.32
N ILE A 207 0.42 1.96 -10.59
CA ILE A 207 1.28 1.01 -11.30
C ILE A 207 2.73 1.51 -11.32
N ALA A 208 2.93 2.77 -11.73
CA ALA A 208 4.25 3.41 -11.79
C ALA A 208 4.95 3.48 -10.43
N THR A 209 4.19 3.44 -9.33
CA THR A 209 4.71 3.54 -7.96
C THR A 209 4.70 2.21 -7.20
N GLY A 210 4.67 1.07 -7.90
CA GLY A 210 4.85 -0.26 -7.28
C GLY A 210 3.64 -1.19 -7.38
N GLY A 211 2.60 -0.82 -8.12
CA GLY A 211 1.45 -1.68 -8.42
C GLY A 211 0.13 -1.22 -7.81
N ILE A 212 -0.92 -1.93 -8.18
CA ILE A 212 -2.31 -1.66 -7.79
C ILE A 212 -2.46 -1.75 -6.26
N ILE A 213 -3.19 -0.82 -5.67
CA ILE A 213 -3.45 -0.81 -4.23
C ILE A 213 -4.65 -1.71 -3.88
N ASP A 214 -4.47 -2.60 -2.91
CA ASP A 214 -5.59 -3.27 -2.24
C ASP A 214 -6.22 -2.29 -1.22
N PRO A 215 -7.46 -1.81 -1.42
CA PRO A 215 -8.08 -0.88 -0.48
C PRO A 215 -8.44 -1.54 0.86
N LYS A 216 -8.63 -2.87 0.87
CA LYS A 216 -8.97 -3.62 2.08
C LYS A 216 -7.71 -3.97 2.84
N GLU A 217 -6.66 -4.43 2.14
CA GLU A 217 -5.40 -4.89 2.74
C GLU A 217 -4.32 -3.81 2.90
N SER A 218 -4.51 -2.66 2.26
CA SER A 218 -3.71 -1.45 2.41
C SER A 218 -2.23 -1.61 2.06
N HIS A 219 -1.97 -2.33 0.98
CA HIS A 219 -0.64 -2.52 0.40
C HIS A 219 -0.75 -2.70 -1.12
N ARG A 220 0.38 -2.69 -1.82
CA ARG A 220 0.42 -2.93 -3.27
C ARG A 220 0.34 -4.42 -3.58
N LEU A 221 -0.29 -4.75 -4.69
CA LEU A 221 -0.41 -6.11 -5.18
C LEU A 221 0.45 -6.31 -6.42
N PRO A 222 1.07 -7.50 -6.57
CA PRO A 222 1.51 -7.96 -7.88
C PRO A 222 0.34 -7.97 -8.87
N VAL A 223 0.62 -7.69 -10.14
CA VAL A 223 -0.43 -7.54 -11.17
C VAL A 223 -1.35 -8.76 -11.28
N HIS A 224 -0.79 -9.98 -11.22
CA HIS A 224 -1.58 -11.22 -11.29
C HIS A 224 -2.55 -11.36 -10.10
N THR A 225 -2.14 -10.93 -8.91
CA THR A 225 -2.98 -10.95 -7.71
C THR A 225 -4.09 -9.91 -7.81
N ALA A 226 -3.79 -8.74 -8.39
CA ALA A 226 -4.79 -7.71 -8.66
C ALA A 226 -5.89 -8.22 -9.61
N TYR A 227 -5.54 -9.03 -10.62
CA TYR A 227 -6.52 -9.69 -11.49
C TYR A 227 -7.39 -10.67 -10.72
N GLN A 228 -6.78 -11.54 -9.91
CA GLN A 228 -7.52 -12.54 -9.12
C GLN A 228 -8.49 -11.90 -8.12
N ARG A 229 -8.13 -10.75 -7.54
CA ARG A 229 -8.98 -9.98 -6.62
C ARG A 229 -9.99 -9.07 -7.33
N GLY A 230 -9.94 -9.00 -8.67
CA GLY A 230 -10.82 -8.14 -9.48
C GLY A 230 -10.58 -6.65 -9.26
N TYR A 231 -9.35 -6.26 -8.91
CA TYR A 231 -8.93 -4.87 -8.73
C TYR A 231 -8.21 -4.30 -9.96
N PHE A 232 -8.01 -5.14 -10.98
CA PHE A 232 -7.45 -4.76 -12.28
C PHE A 232 -7.80 -5.85 -13.30
N ASN A 233 -7.54 -5.62 -14.59
CA ASN A 233 -7.72 -6.64 -15.65
C ASN A 233 -6.61 -6.58 -16.72
N GLU A 234 -6.51 -7.64 -17.51
CA GLU A 234 -5.50 -7.76 -18.58
C GLU A 234 -5.71 -6.72 -19.69
N GLU A 235 -6.97 -6.49 -20.10
CA GLU A 235 -7.31 -5.51 -21.15
C GLU A 235 -6.79 -4.10 -20.82
N LEU A 236 -7.02 -3.61 -19.60
CA LEU A 236 -6.53 -2.30 -19.22
C LEU A 236 -5.01 -2.30 -19.01
N ASN A 237 -4.43 -3.41 -18.57
CA ASN A 237 -2.97 -3.52 -18.49
C ASN A 237 -2.30 -3.37 -19.85
N ASP A 238 -2.87 -3.96 -20.90
CA ASP A 238 -2.34 -3.84 -22.26
C ASP A 238 -2.44 -2.39 -22.77
N ILE A 239 -3.58 -1.73 -22.51
CA ILE A 239 -3.81 -0.30 -22.81
C ILE A 239 -2.77 0.59 -22.11
N LEU A 240 -2.60 0.45 -20.79
CA LEU A 240 -1.66 1.29 -20.02
C LEU A 240 -0.18 0.96 -20.29
N SER A 241 0.11 -0.18 -20.90
CA SER A 241 1.47 -0.57 -21.28
C SER A 241 1.87 -0.04 -22.66
N ASP A 242 0.90 0.40 -23.48
CA ASP A 242 1.17 0.94 -24.80
C ASP A 242 1.42 2.47 -24.74
N PRO A 243 2.67 2.93 -24.90
CA PRO A 243 3.00 4.36 -24.86
C PRO A 243 2.42 5.17 -26.03
N SER A 244 1.83 4.51 -27.03
CA SER A 244 1.16 5.15 -28.16
C SER A 244 -0.34 5.38 -27.96
N ASP A 245 -0.92 4.84 -26.88
CA ASP A 245 -2.34 5.00 -26.56
C ASP A 245 -2.65 6.38 -25.95
N ASP A 246 -3.92 6.81 -26.03
CA ASP A 246 -4.41 8.14 -25.65
C ASP A 246 -4.48 8.35 -24.12
N THR A 247 -3.80 7.52 -23.32
CA THR A 247 -3.89 7.55 -21.84
C THR A 247 -3.03 8.62 -21.18
N LYS A 248 -2.50 9.57 -21.96
CA LYS A 248 -1.62 10.67 -21.51
C LYS A 248 -2.34 11.66 -20.59
N GLY A 249 -2.50 11.27 -19.33
CA GLY A 249 -3.26 12.02 -18.33
C GLY A 249 -2.46 13.10 -17.59
N PHE A 250 -1.15 13.16 -17.74
CA PHE A 250 -0.28 14.11 -17.04
C PHE A 250 0.33 15.13 -18.01
N PHE A 251 0.59 16.34 -17.53
CA PHE A 251 1.20 17.41 -18.32
C PHE A 251 2.63 17.72 -17.86
N ASP A 252 3.59 17.73 -18.78
CA ASP A 252 4.95 18.19 -18.51
C ASP A 252 5.04 19.72 -18.64
N PRO A 253 5.33 20.45 -17.54
CA PRO A 253 5.41 21.90 -17.58
C PRO A 253 6.61 22.45 -18.37
N ASN A 254 7.62 21.64 -18.68
CA ASN A 254 8.81 22.08 -19.42
C ASN A 254 8.62 21.99 -20.93
N THR A 255 8.04 20.88 -21.41
CA THR A 255 7.84 20.60 -22.83
C THR A 255 6.46 21.03 -23.33
N GLU A 256 5.53 21.29 -22.41
CA GLU A 256 4.11 21.54 -22.69
C GLU A 256 3.40 20.38 -23.41
N GLU A 257 3.85 19.15 -23.20
CA GLU A 257 3.28 17.93 -23.78
C GLU A 257 2.52 17.10 -22.73
N ASN A 258 1.52 16.34 -23.18
CA ASN A 258 0.84 15.34 -22.35
C ASN A 258 1.66 14.04 -22.35
N LEU A 259 1.80 13.41 -21.19
CA LEU A 259 2.54 12.19 -20.91
C LEU A 259 1.70 11.22 -20.08
N THR A 260 2.10 9.94 -20.09
CA THR A 260 1.61 8.87 -19.22
C THR A 260 2.30 8.90 -17.86
#